data_AF-A0A497AF17-F1
#
_entry.id   AF-A0A497AF17-F1
#
_cell.length_a   1.000
_cell.length_b   1.000
_cell.length_c   1.000
_cell.angle_alpha   90.00
_cell.angle_beta   90.00
_cell.angle_gamma   90.00
#
_symmetry.space_group_name_H-M   'P 1'
#
loop_
_entity.id
_entity.type
_entity.pdbx_description
1 polymer ?
#
loop_
_entity_poly.entity_id
_entity_poly.type
_entity_poly.pdbx_seq_one_letter_code
_entity_poly.pdbx_strand_id
1 'polypeptide(L)'
;MNTRNVPINIVRDAGFGGDKLALINGDARAALLPSVVAVGQLRGAQLSTGLKRGRRAAQPLQVQFDVYQYLAGPNVHQHARPIERLDFSRLGDGPEQQALFYGNLWQLLGAGKHSINLLVALPVEVLRDAKLTASIRAKLRAQMVGRHQFTVNGETLTVIINQVKTMAQPLGSFFNWGMDNTGRWNKKSSPHALHAIADIGFNTVDLFVV
;
A
#
# COMPACT_ATOMS: atom_id res chain seq x y z
N MET A 1 0.64 -33.43 10.67
CA MET A 1 1.27 -32.27 11.31
C MET A 1 0.62 -31.00 10.78
N ASN A 2 -0.15 -30.30 11.61
CA ASN A 2 -0.93 -29.14 11.21
C ASN A 2 -0.06 -27.90 11.42
N THR A 3 0.66 -27.45 10.38
CA THR A 3 1.34 -26.16 10.40
C THR A 3 0.26 -25.09 10.51
N ARG A 4 0.07 -24.54 11.73
CA ARG A 4 -0.74 -23.34 11.89
C ARG A 4 -0.12 -22.28 10.99
N ASN A 5 -0.82 -21.93 9.92
CA ASN A 5 -0.37 -20.95 8.95
C ASN A 5 -0.42 -19.58 9.66
N VAL A 6 0.69 -19.20 10.30
CA VAL A 6 0.78 -17.95 11.06
C VAL A 6 0.57 -16.78 10.08
N PRO A 7 -0.38 -15.87 10.35
CA PRO A 7 -0.63 -14.75 9.45
C PRO A 7 0.62 -13.87 9.27
N ILE A 8 0.86 -13.42 8.05
CA ILE A 8 1.94 -12.50 7.72
C ILE A 8 1.54 -11.08 8.14
N ASN A 9 2.38 -10.39 8.91
CA ASN A 9 2.14 -8.99 9.25
C ASN A 9 2.65 -8.10 8.12
N ILE A 10 1.74 -7.29 7.55
CA ILE A 10 2.04 -6.34 6.47
C ILE A 10 1.70 -4.93 6.95
N VAL A 11 2.59 -3.98 6.67
CA VAL A 11 2.36 -2.56 6.87
C VAL A 11 2.10 -1.90 5.51
N ARG A 12 1.11 -1.01 5.44
CA ARG A 12 0.76 -0.21 4.27
C ARG A 12 0.89 1.28 4.55
N ASP A 13 1.62 1.97 3.69
CA ASP A 13 1.68 3.43 3.61
C ASP A 13 1.08 3.87 2.28
N ALA A 14 -0.13 4.43 2.33
CA ALA A 14 -0.94 4.79 1.15
C ALA A 14 -0.69 6.24 0.73
N GLY A 15 0.54 6.54 0.32
CA GLY A 15 0.96 7.88 -0.10
C GLY A 15 0.30 8.34 -1.41
N PHE A 16 0.32 9.66 -1.65
CA PHE A 16 -0.21 10.25 -2.91
C PHE A 16 0.66 9.95 -4.13
N GLY A 17 1.98 9.84 -3.95
CA GLY A 17 2.90 9.49 -5.03
C GLY A 17 3.09 7.98 -5.22
N GLY A 18 2.90 7.19 -4.17
CA GLY A 18 3.08 5.74 -4.22
C GLY A 18 2.45 5.02 -3.03
N ASP A 19 1.90 3.85 -3.32
CA ASP A 19 1.42 2.88 -2.34
C ASP A 19 2.59 1.96 -1.99
N LYS A 20 2.90 1.86 -0.70
CA LYS A 20 4.01 1.04 -0.20
C LYS A 20 3.47 -0.05 0.70
N LEU A 21 3.98 -1.26 0.51
CA LEU A 21 3.77 -2.38 1.43
C LEU A 21 5.12 -2.89 1.92
N ALA A 22 5.18 -3.27 3.19
CA ALA A 22 6.35 -3.91 3.78
C ALA A 22 5.95 -5.07 4.69
N LEU A 23 6.79 -6.11 4.71
CA LEU A 23 6.69 -7.23 5.64
C LEU A 23 8.07 -7.64 6.13
N ILE A 24 8.11 -8.29 7.30
CA ILE A 24 9.29 -8.96 7.82
C ILE A 24 8.95 -10.43 8.00
N ASN A 25 9.68 -11.30 7.32
CA ASN A 25 9.61 -12.75 7.50
C ASN A 25 11.01 -13.34 7.34
N GLY A 26 11.81 -13.25 8.40
CA GLY A 26 13.27 -13.39 8.33
C GLY A 26 13.90 -12.08 7.84
N ASP A 27 13.79 -11.81 6.54
CA ASP A 27 14.28 -10.58 5.91
C ASP A 27 13.16 -9.56 5.68
N ALA A 28 13.53 -8.28 5.66
CA ALA A 28 12.62 -7.20 5.29
C ALA A 28 12.38 -7.19 3.78
N ARG A 29 11.11 -7.24 3.38
CA ARG A 29 10.68 -7.14 1.99
C ARG A 29 9.71 -5.99 1.84
N ALA A 30 9.87 -5.21 0.78
CA ALA A 30 8.99 -4.09 0.47
C ALA A 30 8.61 -4.10 -1.02
N ALA A 31 7.42 -3.59 -1.29
CA ALA A 31 6.93 -3.33 -2.63
C ALA A 31 6.42 -1.87 -2.70
N LEU A 32 6.65 -1.23 -3.84
CA LEU A 32 6.26 0.15 -4.12
C LEU A 32 5.56 0.18 -5.47
N LEU A 33 4.31 0.61 -5.46
CA LEU A 33 3.53 0.84 -6.66
C LEU A 33 3.23 2.34 -6.78
N PRO A 34 3.52 3.00 -7.91
CA PRO A 34 3.08 4.38 -8.13
C PRO A 34 1.56 4.49 -7.92
N SER A 35 1.11 5.52 -7.21
CA SER A 35 -0.32 5.74 -6.89
C SER A 35 -1.09 6.30 -8.09
N VAL A 36 -1.00 5.61 -9.22
CA VAL A 36 -1.67 5.96 -10.47
C VAL A 36 -2.54 4.79 -10.89
N VAL A 37 -3.80 5.06 -11.18
CA VAL A 37 -4.80 4.03 -11.46
C VAL A 37 -5.78 4.53 -12.52
N ALA A 38 -6.24 3.65 -13.40
CA ALA A 38 -7.25 3.96 -14.42
C ALA A 38 -8.17 2.76 -14.66
N VAL A 39 -9.42 3.00 -15.05
CA VAL A 39 -10.34 1.92 -15.42
C VAL A 39 -9.96 1.35 -16.79
N GLY A 40 -9.98 0.02 -16.92
CA GLY A 40 -9.87 -0.67 -18.19
C GLY A 40 -8.82 -1.78 -18.20
N GLN A 41 -8.49 -2.22 -19.42
CA GLN A 41 -7.49 -3.25 -19.72
C GLN A 41 -6.39 -2.66 -20.60
N LEU A 42 -5.27 -3.39 -20.72
CA LEU A 42 -4.25 -3.05 -21.72
C LEU A 42 -4.87 -3.21 -23.11
N ARG A 43 -5.23 -2.10 -23.76
CA ARG A 43 -5.51 -2.10 -25.20
C ARG A 43 -4.19 -2.17 -25.93
N GLY A 44 -4.07 -3.10 -26.88
CA GLY A 44 -2.88 -3.26 -27.71
C GLY A 44 -2.47 -1.89 -28.25
N ALA A 45 -1.25 -1.47 -27.94
CA ALA A 45 -0.74 -0.16 -28.32
C ALA A 45 -0.68 -0.08 -29.85
N GLN A 46 -1.71 0.47 -30.48
CA GLN A 46 -1.72 0.74 -31.93
C GLN A 46 -0.68 1.82 -32.32
N LEU A 47 0.08 2.35 -31.36
CA LEU A 47 1.10 3.39 -31.55
C LEU A 47 2.42 3.07 -30.84
N SER A 48 2.84 1.79 -30.76
CA SER A 48 4.23 1.48 -30.40
C SER A 48 5.06 1.36 -31.68
N THR A 49 5.97 2.31 -31.92
CA THR A 49 6.83 2.38 -33.12
C THR A 49 7.90 1.28 -33.20
N GLY A 50 7.79 0.19 -32.45
CA GLY A 50 8.75 -0.92 -32.41
C GLY A 50 10.16 -0.56 -31.90
N LEU A 51 10.44 0.72 -31.66
CA LEU A 51 11.78 1.26 -31.39
C LEU A 51 11.91 1.73 -29.94
N LYS A 52 11.74 0.84 -28.96
CA LYS A 52 12.21 1.08 -27.58
C LYS A 52 12.84 -0.18 -26.98
N ARG A 53 14.04 -0.52 -27.46
CA ARG A 53 15.02 -1.32 -26.73
C ARG A 53 15.75 -0.42 -25.73
N GLY A 54 15.15 -0.24 -24.56
CA GLY A 54 15.80 0.42 -23.41
C GLY A 54 14.94 0.17 -22.19
N ARG A 55 15.47 -0.60 -21.21
CA ARG A 55 14.83 -1.04 -19.95
C ARG A 55 13.30 -1.13 -20.03
N ARG A 56 12.73 -2.35 -20.26
CA ARG A 56 11.29 -2.67 -20.14
C ARG A 56 10.55 -1.54 -19.41
N ALA A 57 9.96 -0.59 -20.16
CA ALA A 57 9.17 0.44 -19.52
C ALA A 57 8.08 -0.32 -18.77
N ALA A 58 8.13 -0.30 -17.44
CA ALA A 58 7.32 -1.21 -16.63
C ALA A 58 5.85 -1.01 -17.03
N GLN A 59 5.23 -2.05 -17.58
CA GLN A 59 3.83 -1.98 -17.97
C GLN A 59 2.97 -1.79 -16.71
N PRO A 60 1.83 -1.09 -16.80
CA PRO A 60 0.91 -1.03 -15.68
C PRO A 60 0.40 -2.45 -15.36
N LEU A 61 0.16 -2.71 -14.08
CA LEU A 61 -0.46 -3.94 -13.62
C LEU A 61 -1.92 -3.96 -14.04
N GLN A 62 -2.36 -5.06 -14.65
CA GLN A 62 -3.78 -5.33 -14.90
C GLN A 62 -4.37 -6.00 -13.67
N VAL A 63 -5.21 -5.28 -12.92
CA VAL A 63 -5.81 -5.75 -11.67
C VAL A 63 -7.31 -5.96 -11.88
N GLN A 64 -7.79 -7.17 -11.59
CA GLN A 64 -9.19 -7.55 -11.72
C GLN A 64 -9.73 -8.16 -10.42
N PHE A 65 -10.90 -7.71 -9.99
CA PHE A 65 -11.62 -8.24 -8.82
C PHE A 65 -13.10 -7.89 -8.95
N ASP A 66 -13.98 -8.75 -8.46
CA ASP A 66 -15.43 -8.62 -8.65
C ASP A 66 -15.79 -8.32 -10.12
N VAL A 67 -16.46 -7.20 -10.37
CA VAL A 67 -16.80 -6.68 -11.71
C VAL A 67 -15.79 -5.66 -12.25
N TYR A 68 -14.76 -5.34 -11.47
CA TYR A 68 -13.84 -4.24 -11.73
C TYR A 68 -12.59 -4.70 -12.49
N GLN A 69 -12.11 -3.83 -13.38
CA GLN A 69 -10.87 -3.99 -14.12
C GLN A 69 -10.12 -2.66 -14.16
N TYR A 70 -8.90 -2.68 -13.63
CA TYR A 70 -8.06 -1.50 -13.46
C TYR A 70 -6.66 -1.73 -14.02
N LEU A 71 -6.06 -0.64 -14.51
CA LEU A 71 -4.63 -0.50 -14.72
C LEU A 71 -4.04 0.25 -13.53
N ALA A 72 -2.97 -0.27 -12.93
CA ALA A 72 -2.34 0.32 -11.75
C ALA A 72 -0.80 0.43 -11.89
N GLY A 73 -0.23 1.53 -11.41
CA GLY A 73 1.21 1.73 -11.32
C GLY A 73 1.83 2.49 -12.51
N PRO A 74 3.03 2.11 -12.95
CA PRO A 74 3.79 2.88 -13.94
C PRO A 74 3.10 2.92 -15.30
N ASN A 75 3.30 4.01 -16.04
CA ASN A 75 2.86 4.17 -17.44
C ASN A 75 1.35 4.01 -17.70
N VAL A 76 0.48 4.04 -16.68
CA VAL A 76 -0.99 3.98 -16.85
C VAL A 76 -1.49 5.02 -17.85
N HIS A 77 -0.96 6.25 -17.82
CA HIS A 77 -1.32 7.36 -18.72
C HIS A 77 -1.08 7.06 -20.20
N GLN A 78 -0.24 6.08 -20.55
CA GLN A 78 0.01 5.67 -21.93
C GLN A 78 -1.09 4.75 -22.47
N HIS A 79 -1.91 4.18 -21.58
CA HIS A 79 -2.91 3.17 -21.91
C HIS A 79 -4.35 3.60 -21.58
N ALA A 80 -4.53 4.46 -20.58
CA ALA A 80 -5.83 4.96 -20.14
C ALA A 80 -5.70 6.31 -19.43
N ARG A 81 -6.82 7.02 -19.26
CA ARG A 81 -6.88 8.27 -18.49
C ARG A 81 -6.79 7.97 -16.99
N PRO A 82 -5.76 8.48 -16.27
CA PRO A 82 -5.65 8.29 -14.83
C PRO A 82 -6.83 8.90 -14.05
N ILE A 83 -7.17 8.25 -12.94
CA ILE A 83 -8.08 8.77 -11.91
C ILE A 83 -7.23 9.51 -10.89
N GLU A 84 -7.55 10.77 -10.67
CA GLU A 84 -6.88 11.62 -9.69
C GLU A 84 -7.82 11.85 -8.50
N ARG A 85 -7.45 11.28 -7.35
CA ARG A 85 -8.09 11.55 -6.06
C ARG A 85 -7.02 11.99 -5.07
N LEU A 86 -7.07 13.26 -4.70
CA LEU A 86 -6.11 13.89 -3.79
C LEU A 86 -6.70 14.12 -2.39
N ASP A 87 -7.94 13.70 -2.16
CA ASP A 87 -8.61 13.85 -0.87
C ASP A 87 -8.30 12.68 0.09
N PHE A 88 -8.34 12.91 1.41
CA PHE A 88 -8.08 11.87 2.41
C PHE A 88 -9.18 10.82 2.52
N SER A 89 -10.40 11.07 2.02
CA SER A 89 -11.48 10.08 2.08
C SER A 89 -11.17 8.85 1.23
N ARG A 90 -10.28 8.99 0.24
CA ARG A 90 -9.73 7.87 -0.54
C ARG A 90 -9.08 6.80 0.35
N LEU A 91 -8.49 7.17 1.49
CA LEU A 91 -7.78 6.20 2.34
C LEU A 91 -8.68 5.10 2.90
N GLY A 92 -9.97 5.38 3.05
CA GLY A 92 -10.94 4.41 3.54
C GLY A 92 -11.90 3.86 2.49
N ASP A 93 -11.80 4.26 1.23
CA ASP A 93 -12.87 3.98 0.26
C ASP A 93 -12.37 3.97 -1.19
N GLY A 94 -13.04 3.17 -2.02
CA GLY A 94 -12.93 3.20 -3.48
C GLY A 94 -12.28 1.94 -4.08
N PRO A 95 -12.86 1.38 -5.15
CA PRO A 95 -12.28 0.25 -5.88
C PRO A 95 -10.90 0.57 -6.48
N GLU A 96 -10.61 1.84 -6.79
CA GLU A 96 -9.31 2.26 -7.29
C GLU A 96 -8.19 2.14 -6.24
N GLN A 97 -8.50 2.32 -4.96
CA GLN A 97 -7.55 2.10 -3.86
C GLN A 97 -7.35 0.61 -3.57
N GLN A 98 -8.38 -0.21 -3.76
CA GLN A 98 -8.25 -1.67 -3.74
C GLN A 98 -7.38 -2.17 -4.89
N ALA A 99 -7.53 -1.62 -6.09
CA ALA A 99 -6.71 -1.98 -7.24
C ALA A 99 -5.21 -1.73 -6.97
N LEU A 100 -4.86 -0.57 -6.41
CA LEU A 100 -3.49 -0.26 -6.00
C LEU A 100 -2.99 -1.25 -4.95
N PHE A 101 -3.78 -1.48 -3.89
CA PHE A 101 -3.42 -2.39 -2.81
C PHE A 101 -3.23 -3.84 -3.30
N TYR A 102 -4.14 -4.35 -4.12
CA TYR A 102 -4.07 -5.71 -4.68
C TYR A 102 -2.90 -5.88 -5.64
N GLY A 103 -2.63 -4.89 -6.51
CA GLY A 103 -1.46 -4.88 -7.36
C GLY A 103 -0.16 -4.93 -6.55
N ASN A 104 -0.10 -4.15 -5.46
CA ASN A 104 1.07 -4.11 -4.58
C ASN A 104 1.22 -5.39 -3.73
N LEU A 105 0.10 -5.99 -3.29
CA LEU A 105 0.11 -7.30 -2.63
C LEU A 105 0.63 -8.39 -3.57
N TRP A 106 0.24 -8.39 -4.84
CA TRP A 106 0.79 -9.32 -5.83
C TRP A 106 2.31 -9.12 -6.00
N GLN A 107 2.80 -7.88 -6.07
CA GLN A 107 4.24 -7.61 -6.12
C GLN A 107 4.99 -8.13 -4.88
N LEU A 108 4.38 -8.00 -3.70
CA LEU A 108 5.01 -8.37 -2.43
C LEU A 108 4.95 -9.88 -2.15
N LEU A 109 3.81 -10.53 -2.41
CA LEU A 109 3.54 -11.91 -2.01
C LEU A 109 3.61 -12.91 -3.15
N GLY A 110 3.43 -12.46 -4.41
CA GLY A 110 3.24 -13.33 -5.56
C GLY A 110 1.85 -13.97 -5.59
N ALA A 111 1.62 -14.82 -6.60
CA ALA A 111 0.38 -15.58 -6.73
C ALA A 111 0.19 -16.63 -5.63
N GLY A 112 -1.07 -16.96 -5.32
CA GLY A 112 -1.39 -18.04 -4.38
C GLY A 112 -2.34 -17.64 -3.25
N LYS A 113 -2.29 -18.39 -2.15
CA LYS A 113 -3.16 -18.22 -0.98
C LYS A 113 -2.36 -17.71 0.20
N HIS A 114 -2.77 -16.57 0.75
CA HIS A 114 -2.09 -15.93 1.88
C HIS A 114 -3.08 -15.58 2.99
N SER A 115 -2.59 -15.57 4.23
CA SER A 115 -3.30 -15.04 5.38
C SER A 115 -2.45 -13.93 5.98
N ILE A 116 -3.03 -12.75 6.20
CA ILE A 116 -2.29 -11.55 6.61
C ILE A 116 -2.98 -10.81 7.76
N ASN A 117 -2.20 -10.05 8.52
CA ASN A 117 -2.67 -8.93 9.35
C ASN A 117 -2.17 -7.63 8.71
N LEU A 118 -3.01 -6.62 8.66
CA LEU A 118 -2.69 -5.35 8.03
C LEU A 118 -2.57 -4.22 9.06
N LEU A 119 -1.49 -3.45 8.97
CA LEU A 119 -1.32 -2.18 9.66
C LEU A 119 -1.28 -1.05 8.63
N VAL A 120 -2.20 -0.10 8.70
CA VAL A 120 -2.26 1.03 7.76
C VAL A 120 -1.74 2.30 8.44
N ALA A 121 -0.71 2.90 7.87
CA ALA A 121 -0.23 4.22 8.25
C ALA A 121 -1.21 5.29 7.74
N LEU A 122 -1.71 6.13 8.65
CA LEU A 122 -2.57 7.26 8.33
C LEU A 122 -1.80 8.59 8.45
N PRO A 123 -2.06 9.56 7.56
CA PRO A 123 -1.54 10.91 7.68
C PRO A 123 -1.93 11.56 9.01
N VAL A 124 -1.08 12.45 9.52
CA VAL A 124 -1.31 13.12 10.80
C VAL A 124 -2.55 14.03 10.72
N GLU A 125 -2.80 14.63 9.56
CA GLU A 125 -3.95 15.49 9.26
C GLU A 125 -5.25 14.73 9.50
N VAL A 126 -5.30 13.47 9.07
CA VAL A 126 -6.45 12.59 9.32
C VAL A 126 -6.61 12.36 10.82
N LEU A 127 -5.51 12.03 11.50
CA LEU A 127 -5.51 11.69 12.93
C LEU A 127 -5.87 12.87 13.85
N ARG A 128 -5.66 14.11 13.39
CA ARG A 128 -6.08 15.33 14.12
C ARG A 128 -7.59 15.53 14.12
N ASP A 129 -8.32 14.99 13.13
CA ASP A 129 -9.78 14.98 13.10
C ASP A 129 -10.31 13.62 13.57
N ALA A 130 -10.83 13.60 14.81
CA ALA A 130 -11.37 12.39 15.42
C ALA A 130 -12.56 11.79 14.66
N LYS A 131 -13.43 12.63 14.06
CA LYS A 131 -14.61 12.16 13.31
C LYS A 131 -14.17 11.53 11.99
N LEU A 132 -13.29 12.21 11.26
CA LEU A 132 -12.71 11.69 10.01
C LEU A 132 -11.93 10.39 10.27
N THR A 133 -11.12 10.36 11.32
CA THR A 133 -10.36 9.16 11.73
C THR A 133 -11.29 7.98 12.02
N ALA A 134 -12.34 8.18 12.81
CA ALA A 134 -13.29 7.13 13.14
C ALA A 134 -14.00 6.60 11.87
N SER A 135 -14.40 7.50 10.97
CA SER A 135 -15.02 7.15 9.70
C SER A 135 -14.09 6.31 8.82
N ILE A 136 -12.85 6.76 8.61
CA ILE A 136 -11.85 6.03 7.80
C ILE A 136 -11.54 4.66 8.41
N ARG A 137 -11.36 4.57 9.73
CA ARG A 137 -11.11 3.28 10.41
C ARG A 137 -12.27 2.30 10.24
N ALA A 138 -13.51 2.78 10.37
CA ALA A 138 -14.69 1.96 10.19
C ALA A 138 -14.78 1.41 8.75
N LYS A 139 -14.59 2.29 7.75
CA LYS A 139 -14.61 1.89 6.34
C LYS A 139 -13.47 0.93 5.99
N LEU A 140 -12.24 1.23 6.43
CA LEU A 140 -11.08 0.33 6.24
C LEU A 140 -11.36 -1.07 6.79
N ARG A 141 -11.90 -1.17 8.00
CA ARG A 141 -12.22 -2.46 8.60
C ARG A 141 -13.31 -3.19 7.82
N ALA A 142 -14.38 -2.50 7.45
CA ALA A 142 -15.49 -3.08 6.71
C ALA A 142 -15.08 -3.56 5.31
N GLN A 143 -14.21 -2.81 4.63
CA GLN A 143 -13.77 -3.10 3.28
C GLN A 143 -12.67 -4.15 3.21
N MET A 144 -11.74 -4.15 4.18
CA MET A 144 -10.50 -4.93 4.08
C MET A 144 -10.48 -6.18 4.96
N VAL A 145 -11.32 -6.32 5.99
CA VAL A 145 -11.33 -7.57 6.78
C VAL A 145 -12.17 -8.61 6.05
N GLY A 146 -11.58 -9.77 5.77
CA GLY A 146 -12.27 -10.87 5.11
C GLY A 146 -11.44 -11.56 4.03
N ARG A 147 -12.13 -12.25 3.13
CA ARG A 147 -11.53 -12.97 2.00
C ARG A 147 -11.57 -12.07 0.78
N HIS A 148 -10.41 -11.90 0.16
CA HIS A 148 -10.21 -11.17 -1.09
C HIS A 148 -9.70 -12.14 -2.15
N GLN A 149 -10.36 -12.17 -3.31
CA GLN A 149 -9.90 -12.94 -4.47
C GLN A 149 -9.83 -12.01 -5.67
N PHE A 150 -8.66 -11.95 -6.28
CA PHE A 150 -8.36 -11.01 -7.36
C PHE A 150 -7.27 -11.59 -8.26
N THR A 151 -7.17 -11.02 -9.46
CA THR A 151 -6.20 -11.42 -10.48
C THR A 151 -5.32 -10.23 -10.82
N VAL A 152 -4.00 -10.44 -10.89
CA VAL A 152 -3.04 -9.44 -11.35
C VAL A 152 -2.24 -10.04 -12.50
N ASN A 153 -2.27 -9.38 -13.67
CA ASN A 153 -1.61 -9.86 -14.90
C ASN A 153 -1.94 -11.32 -15.26
N GLY A 154 -3.18 -11.76 -14.99
CA GLY A 154 -3.64 -13.13 -15.25
C GLY A 154 -3.36 -14.12 -14.11
N GLU A 155 -2.60 -13.74 -13.09
CA GLU A 155 -2.29 -14.61 -11.94
C GLU A 155 -3.25 -14.36 -10.77
N THR A 156 -3.83 -15.42 -10.23
CA THR A 156 -4.83 -15.31 -9.15
C THR A 156 -4.17 -15.28 -7.77
N LEU A 157 -4.61 -14.33 -6.93
CA LEU A 157 -4.36 -14.31 -5.50
C LEU A 157 -5.65 -14.51 -4.72
N THR A 158 -5.52 -15.19 -3.60
CA THR A 158 -6.52 -15.21 -2.54
C THR A 158 -5.86 -14.77 -1.24
N VAL A 159 -6.31 -13.67 -0.67
CA VAL A 159 -5.78 -13.12 0.58
C VAL A 159 -6.88 -13.11 1.64
N ILE A 160 -6.63 -13.72 2.79
CA ILE A 160 -7.47 -13.60 3.97
C ILE A 160 -6.84 -12.54 4.87
N ILE A 161 -7.53 -11.41 5.05
CA ILE A 161 -7.09 -10.34 5.93
C ILE A 161 -7.83 -10.51 7.26
N ASN A 162 -7.08 -10.92 8.29
CA ASN A 162 -7.69 -11.28 9.58
C ASN A 162 -8.04 -10.06 10.42
N GLN A 163 -7.22 -9.00 10.34
CA GLN A 163 -7.44 -7.77 11.07
C GLN A 163 -6.76 -6.58 10.37
N VAL A 164 -7.31 -5.40 10.63
CA VAL A 164 -6.72 -4.12 10.23
C VAL A 164 -6.54 -3.27 11.48
N LYS A 165 -5.32 -2.75 11.66
CA LYS A 165 -4.99 -1.70 12.63
C LYS A 165 -4.50 -0.46 11.90
N THR A 166 -4.48 0.67 12.60
CA THR A 166 -3.95 1.93 12.05
C THR A 166 -2.93 2.54 13.00
N MET A 167 -1.95 3.25 12.44
CA MET A 167 -0.94 4.03 13.18
C MET A 167 -0.72 5.37 12.50
N ALA A 168 -0.09 6.32 13.19
CA ALA A 168 0.40 7.54 12.54
C ALA A 168 1.58 7.23 11.62
N GLN A 169 1.57 7.80 10.42
CA GLN A 169 2.65 7.61 9.44
C GLN A 169 4.04 7.97 9.99
N PRO A 170 4.25 9.10 10.70
CA PRO A 170 5.58 9.44 11.25
C PRO A 170 6.12 8.43 12.26
N LEU A 171 5.25 7.68 12.95
CA LEU A 171 5.70 6.65 13.89
C LEU A 171 6.45 5.52 13.18
N GLY A 172 6.19 5.27 11.90
CA GLY A 172 6.97 4.31 11.11
C GLY A 172 8.44 4.73 11.03
N SER A 173 8.70 6.00 10.72
CA SER A 173 10.04 6.59 10.69
C SER A 173 10.70 6.60 12.07
N PHE A 174 9.93 6.92 13.13
CA PHE A 174 10.41 6.88 14.51
C PHE A 174 10.95 5.49 14.90
N PHE A 175 10.14 4.46 14.67
CA PHE A 175 10.52 3.09 15.04
C PHE A 175 11.63 2.54 14.14
N ASN A 176 11.61 2.84 12.83
CA ASN A 176 12.69 2.43 11.93
C ASN A 176 14.04 3.07 12.30
N TRP A 177 14.02 4.34 12.74
CA TRP A 177 15.24 4.98 13.25
C TRP A 177 15.66 4.38 14.59
N GLY A 178 14.73 4.26 15.54
CA GLY A 178 15.01 3.97 16.94
C GLY A 178 15.23 2.50 17.29
N MET A 179 14.66 1.57 16.52
CA MET A 179 14.71 0.13 16.81
C MET A 179 15.73 -0.62 15.93
N ASP A 180 16.20 -1.76 16.44
CA ASP A 180 16.90 -2.76 15.65
C ASP A 180 15.92 -3.77 15.00
N ASN A 181 16.47 -4.71 14.23
CA ASN A 181 15.70 -5.76 13.55
C ASN A 181 15.01 -6.75 14.53
N THR A 182 15.33 -6.69 15.83
CA THR A 182 14.67 -7.48 16.88
C THR A 182 13.51 -6.72 17.54
N GLY A 183 13.24 -5.48 17.10
CA GLY A 183 12.22 -4.61 17.67
C GLY A 183 12.65 -3.97 18.99
N ARG A 184 13.93 -4.01 19.34
CA ARG A 184 14.46 -3.39 20.55
C ARG A 184 14.99 -2.01 20.24
N TRP A 185 14.75 -1.08 21.16
CA TRP A 185 15.32 0.26 21.06
C TRP A 185 16.85 0.20 21.12
N ASN A 186 17.54 0.78 20.14
CA ASN A 186 19.00 0.72 20.00
C ASN A 186 19.71 2.07 20.10
N LYS A 187 18.96 3.16 20.39
CA LYS A 187 19.55 4.49 20.53
C LYS A 187 19.91 4.79 21.97
N LYS A 188 20.93 5.64 22.13
CA LYS A 188 21.35 6.17 23.43
C LYS A 188 20.27 7.04 24.07
N SER A 189 19.54 7.82 23.27
CA SER A 189 18.39 8.60 23.75
C SER A 189 17.28 7.67 24.20
N SER A 190 16.61 7.96 25.31
CA SER A 190 15.39 7.25 25.73
C SER A 190 14.33 7.29 24.63
N PRO A 191 13.52 6.23 24.40
CA PRO A 191 12.35 6.28 23.53
C PRO A 191 11.26 7.26 24.02
N HIS A 192 11.36 7.71 25.27
CA HIS A 192 10.46 8.71 25.86
C HIS A 192 11.03 10.13 25.86
N ALA A 193 12.22 10.33 25.29
CA ALA A 193 12.74 11.67 25.06
C ALA A 193 11.93 12.36 23.94
N LEU A 194 12.07 13.67 23.80
CA LEU A 194 11.42 14.41 22.72
C LEU A 194 12.16 14.16 21.39
N HIS A 195 11.45 13.71 20.36
CA HIS A 195 12.02 13.51 19.02
C HIS A 195 11.23 14.24 17.95
N ALA A 196 11.89 15.10 17.19
CA ALA A 196 11.33 15.71 15.99
C ALA A 196 11.53 14.80 14.78
N ILE A 197 10.49 14.65 13.98
CA ILE A 197 10.45 13.90 12.72
C ILE A 197 10.02 14.87 11.63
N ALA A 198 10.87 15.07 10.64
CA ALA A 198 10.54 15.83 9.44
C ALA A 198 10.38 14.85 8.27
N ASP A 199 9.15 14.63 7.82
CA ASP A 199 8.84 13.83 6.64
C ASP A 199 8.69 14.77 5.43
N ILE A 200 9.58 14.64 4.45
CA ILE A 200 9.58 15.46 3.23
C ILE A 200 9.06 14.58 2.09
N GLY A 201 7.78 14.77 1.76
CA GLY A 201 7.08 14.06 0.70
C GLY A 201 7.20 14.76 -0.65
N PHE A 202 6.58 14.16 -1.67
CA PHE A 202 6.56 14.69 -3.04
C PHE A 202 5.93 16.09 -3.14
N ASN A 203 4.98 16.42 -2.24
CA ASN A 203 4.27 17.71 -2.18
C ASN A 203 3.95 18.15 -0.74
N THR A 204 4.56 17.54 0.27
CA THR A 204 4.25 17.81 1.69
C THR A 204 5.54 17.90 2.51
N VAL A 205 5.49 18.70 3.57
CA VAL A 205 6.50 18.69 4.65
C VAL A 205 5.74 18.55 5.94
N ASP A 206 5.86 17.38 6.57
CA ASP A 206 5.15 17.03 7.78
C ASP A 206 6.14 17.01 8.94
N LEU A 207 6.02 17.99 9.85
CA LEU A 207 6.82 18.04 11.08
C LEU A 207 6.00 17.48 12.24
N PHE A 208 6.51 16.40 12.84
CA PHE A 208 5.90 15.74 13.99
C PHE A 208 6.88 15.69 15.16
N VAL A 209 6.35 15.72 16.38
CA VAL A 209 7.15 15.54 17.59
C VAL A 209 6.53 14.38 18.37
N VAL A 210 7.35 13.38 18.69
CA VAL A 210 7.00 12.21 19.52
C VAL A 210 7.58 12.41 20.91
#